data_AF-A0A437CK51-F1
#
_entry.id   AF-A0A437CK51-F1
#
_cell.length_a   1.000
_cell.length_b   1.000
_cell.length_c   1.000
_cell.angle_alpha   90.00
_cell.angle_beta   90.00
_cell.angle_gamma   90.00
#
_symmetry.space_group_name_H-M   'P 1'
#
loop_
_entity.id
_entity.type
_entity.pdbx_description
1 polymer ?
#
loop_
_entity_poly.entity_id
_entity_poly.type
_entity_poly.pdbx_seq_one_letter_code
_entity_poly.pdbx_strand_id
1 'polypeptide(L)'
;MSWSSAQQYCRENYKDLAMIENQEENMEAQNTKPSSSIVWIGLYREPWTWSDGSKSSFRNWYPSGLNNDGGHQHCGTENYNHVWGVSKRKTTLRMKFITDADLTDPEVKAQILQQVHF
;
A
#
# COMPACT_ATOMS: atom_id res chain seq x y z
N MET A 1 -18.42 4.41 -12.05
CA MET A 1 -18.20 3.04 -11.55
C MET A 1 -16.77 2.97 -10.99
N SER A 2 -16.55 2.74 -9.68
CA SER A 2 -15.19 2.52 -9.11
C SER A 2 -14.72 1.08 -9.40
N TRP A 3 -13.44 0.70 -9.18
CA TRP A 3 -13.05 -0.71 -9.38
C TRP A 3 -13.98 -1.64 -8.60
N SER A 4 -14.26 -1.29 -7.33
CA SER A 4 -15.20 -2.02 -6.49
C SER A 4 -16.66 -1.91 -6.95
N SER A 5 -17.15 -0.74 -7.36
CA SER A 5 -18.53 -0.59 -7.86
C SER A 5 -18.73 -1.19 -9.25
N ALA A 6 -17.64 -1.36 -10.01
CA ALA A 6 -17.64 -1.91 -11.36
C ALA A 6 -17.52 -3.42 -11.35
N GLN A 7 -16.63 -3.93 -10.50
CA GLN A 7 -16.71 -5.30 -10.03
C GLN A 7 -18.11 -5.60 -9.50
N GLN A 8 -18.69 -4.72 -8.69
CA GLN A 8 -20.02 -4.93 -8.12
C GLN A 8 -21.12 -4.95 -9.19
N TYR A 9 -21.17 -3.97 -10.10
CA TYR A 9 -22.11 -3.96 -11.23
C TYR A 9 -21.95 -5.18 -12.15
N CYS A 10 -20.71 -5.54 -12.49
CA CYS A 10 -20.41 -6.71 -13.30
C CYS A 10 -20.80 -8.01 -12.60
N ARG A 11 -20.71 -8.09 -11.27
CA ARG A 11 -21.13 -9.27 -10.48
C ARG A 11 -22.63 -9.38 -10.29
N GLU A 12 -23.33 -8.25 -10.24
CA GLU A 12 -24.78 -8.24 -10.12
C GLU A 12 -25.48 -8.65 -11.43
N ASN A 13 -24.86 -8.41 -12.59
CA ASN A 13 -25.52 -8.51 -13.91
C ASN A 13 -24.82 -9.38 -14.95
N TYR A 14 -23.51 -9.59 -14.80
CA TYR A 14 -22.68 -10.41 -15.67
C TYR A 14 -21.79 -11.27 -14.78
N LYS A 15 -20.51 -11.40 -15.12
CA LYS A 15 -19.57 -12.15 -14.31
C LYS A 15 -18.69 -11.27 -13.41
N ASP A 16 -17.72 -10.54 -13.96
CA ASP A 16 -16.85 -9.59 -13.23
C ASP A 16 -16.13 -8.69 -14.26
N LEU A 17 -15.27 -7.79 -13.80
CA LEU A 17 -14.31 -7.07 -14.64
C LEU A 17 -13.34 -8.03 -15.35
N ALA A 18 -13.00 -7.71 -16.59
CA ALA A 18 -12.15 -8.54 -17.42
C ALA A 18 -10.71 -8.59 -16.87
N MET A 19 -10.05 -9.73 -17.05
CA MET A 19 -8.63 -9.89 -16.79
C MET A 19 -7.88 -9.73 -18.12
N ILE A 20 -6.67 -9.16 -18.08
CA ILE A 20 -5.82 -9.00 -19.26
C ILE A 20 -4.44 -9.51 -18.90
N GLU A 21 -4.02 -10.60 -19.54
CA GLU A 21 -2.83 -11.33 -19.09
C GLU A 21 -1.71 -11.34 -20.11
N ASN A 22 -2.03 -11.08 -21.36
CA ASN A 22 -1.07 -11.15 -22.44
C ASN A 22 -1.36 -10.12 -23.51
N GLN A 23 -0.42 -10.01 -24.43
CA GLN A 23 -0.47 -9.00 -25.46
C GLN A 23 -1.64 -9.19 -26.43
N GLU A 24 -2.06 -10.43 -26.73
CA GLU A 24 -3.19 -10.72 -27.62
C GLU A 24 -4.55 -10.48 -26.95
N GLU A 25 -4.76 -10.87 -25.69
CA GLU A 25 -5.95 -10.49 -24.92
C GLU A 25 -6.00 -9.00 -24.62
N ASN A 26 -4.83 -8.37 -24.40
CA ASN A 26 -4.75 -6.92 -24.28
C ASN A 26 -5.17 -6.26 -25.59
N MET A 27 -4.82 -6.88 -26.73
CA MET A 27 -5.29 -6.48 -28.04
C MET A 27 -6.79 -6.81 -28.25
N GLU A 28 -7.29 -7.96 -27.80
CA GLU A 28 -8.69 -8.36 -27.91
C GLU A 28 -9.59 -7.45 -27.06
N ALA A 29 -9.25 -7.24 -25.79
CA ALA A 29 -9.88 -6.26 -24.91
C ALA A 29 -9.83 -4.83 -25.51
N GLN A 30 -8.77 -4.51 -26.25
CA GLN A 30 -8.62 -3.25 -26.96
C GLN A 30 -9.49 -3.15 -28.22
N ASN A 31 -9.79 -4.28 -28.86
CA ASN A 31 -10.61 -4.36 -30.07
C ASN A 31 -12.12 -4.47 -29.74
N THR A 32 -12.50 -5.09 -28.63
CA THR A 32 -13.92 -5.29 -28.24
C THR A 32 -14.54 -4.05 -27.59
N LYS A 33 -13.75 -3.12 -27.06
CA LYS A 33 -14.26 -1.88 -26.45
C LYS A 33 -14.64 -0.84 -27.53
N PRO A 34 -15.71 -0.02 -27.35
CA PRO A 34 -16.09 1.01 -28.32
C PRO A 34 -14.93 1.94 -28.64
N SER A 35 -14.82 2.36 -29.90
CA SER A 35 -13.74 3.26 -30.33
C SER A 35 -13.68 4.46 -29.38
N SER A 36 -12.47 4.75 -28.90
CA SER A 36 -12.15 5.78 -27.90
C SER A 36 -12.57 5.57 -26.43
N SER A 37 -13.00 4.37 -25.99
CA SER A 37 -13.36 4.11 -24.56
C SER A 37 -12.26 3.48 -23.68
N ILE A 38 -12.31 3.74 -22.36
CA ILE A 38 -11.47 3.11 -21.29
C ILE A 38 -12.38 2.29 -20.38
N VAL A 39 -11.93 1.09 -19.99
CA VAL A 39 -12.69 0.12 -19.18
C VAL A 39 -11.87 -0.38 -17.99
N TRP A 40 -12.54 -0.71 -16.89
CA TRP A 40 -11.90 -1.38 -15.75
C TRP A 40 -11.58 -2.82 -16.10
N ILE A 41 -10.42 -3.27 -15.62
CA ILE A 41 -10.05 -4.68 -15.56
C ILE A 41 -9.96 -5.12 -14.09
N GLY A 42 -9.92 -6.41 -13.83
CA GLY A 42 -9.86 -6.96 -12.48
C GLY A 42 -8.61 -6.57 -11.66
N LEU A 43 -7.67 -5.78 -12.18
CA LEU A 43 -6.44 -5.42 -11.48
C LEU A 43 -6.62 -4.19 -10.56
N TYR A 44 -6.21 -4.31 -9.28
CA TYR A 44 -6.21 -3.21 -8.31
C TYR A 44 -5.00 -3.26 -7.36
N ARG A 45 -4.70 -2.13 -6.68
CA ARG A 45 -3.57 -1.96 -5.75
C ARG A 45 -4.07 -1.75 -4.31
N GLU A 46 -3.48 -2.45 -3.35
CA GLU A 46 -3.92 -2.45 -1.94
C GLU A 46 -3.31 -1.29 -1.11
N PRO A 47 -4.06 -0.70 -0.14
CA PRO A 47 -3.65 0.48 0.62
C PRO A 47 -2.79 0.13 1.85
N TRP A 48 -1.47 0.29 1.76
CA TRP A 48 -0.60 0.23 2.95
C TRP A 48 -0.96 1.31 3.97
N THR A 49 -1.01 0.93 5.25
CA THR A 49 -1.40 1.78 6.39
C THR A 49 -0.35 1.67 7.49
N TRP A 50 -0.09 2.75 8.23
CA TRP A 50 0.82 2.76 9.38
C TRP A 50 0.19 2.13 10.62
N SER A 51 1.03 1.80 11.60
CA SER A 51 0.61 1.07 12.81
C SER A 51 -0.36 1.83 13.70
N ASP A 52 -0.41 3.16 13.61
CA ASP A 52 -1.39 4.01 14.30
C ASP A 52 -2.71 4.13 13.52
N GLY A 53 -2.84 3.43 12.38
CA GLY A 53 -3.99 3.51 11.49
C GLY A 53 -3.94 4.71 10.53
N SER A 54 -2.94 5.58 10.64
CA SER A 54 -2.74 6.65 9.68
C SER A 54 -2.36 6.08 8.31
N LYS A 55 -2.85 6.70 7.23
CA LYS A 55 -2.53 6.29 5.86
C LYS A 55 -1.49 7.26 5.33
N SER A 56 -0.32 6.77 4.97
CA SER A 56 0.60 7.56 4.13
C SER A 56 0.59 7.05 2.71
N SER A 57 0.90 7.91 1.76
CA SER A 57 1.18 7.58 0.37
C SER A 57 2.69 7.56 0.06
N PHE A 58 3.56 8.04 0.96
CA PHE A 58 5.02 7.98 0.76
C PHE A 58 5.42 6.52 0.66
N ARG A 59 6.17 6.17 -0.38
CA ARG A 59 6.61 4.83 -0.68
C ARG A 59 8.02 4.87 -1.21
N ASN A 60 9.00 4.55 -0.38
CA ASN A 60 10.37 4.41 -0.84
C ASN A 60 10.67 2.97 -1.29
N TRP A 61 9.73 2.33 -2.00
CA TRP A 61 9.86 0.91 -2.37
C TRP A 61 11.11 0.66 -3.18
N TYR A 62 11.72 -0.50 -2.94
CA TYR A 62 12.79 -0.99 -3.79
C TYR A 62 12.34 -1.03 -5.27
N PRO A 63 13.15 -0.54 -6.24
CA PRO A 63 12.73 -0.29 -7.62
C PRO A 63 12.23 -1.50 -8.41
N SER A 64 12.61 -2.73 -8.01
CA SER A 64 12.07 -3.95 -8.62
C SER A 64 10.60 -4.22 -8.26
N GLY A 65 9.94 -3.27 -7.59
CA GLY A 65 8.54 -3.28 -7.28
C GLY A 65 8.25 -3.87 -5.90
N LEU A 66 7.05 -3.56 -5.42
CA LEU A 66 6.41 -4.34 -4.38
C LEU A 66 6.02 -5.69 -4.97
N ASN A 67 6.92 -6.65 -4.89
CA ASN A 67 6.44 -8.01 -4.81
C ASN A 67 5.80 -8.13 -3.42
N ASN A 68 4.51 -8.41 -3.33
CA ASN A 68 3.97 -9.01 -2.12
C ASN A 68 4.42 -10.49 -2.12
N ASP A 69 5.74 -10.71 -2.08
CA ASP A 69 6.38 -11.99 -2.30
C ASP A 69 6.01 -12.98 -1.22
N GLY A 70 5.41 -14.09 -1.65
CA GLY A 70 4.74 -15.03 -0.79
C GLY A 70 3.54 -14.47 -0.01
N GLY A 71 3.07 -13.24 -0.23
CA GLY A 71 1.86 -12.71 0.39
C GLY A 71 1.94 -12.45 1.90
N HIS A 72 3.11 -12.56 2.53
CA HIS A 72 3.30 -12.36 4.00
C HIS A 72 4.05 -11.07 4.30
N GLN A 73 4.02 -10.16 3.34
CA GLN A 73 4.86 -9.00 3.26
C GLN A 73 4.06 -7.75 3.64
N HIS A 74 3.13 -7.88 4.58
CA HIS A 74 2.18 -6.84 4.97
C HIS A 74 2.76 -5.69 5.79
N CYS A 75 4.01 -5.84 6.21
CA CYS A 75 4.73 -4.82 6.99
C CYS A 75 5.87 -4.26 6.14
N GLY A 76 5.94 -2.93 6.08
CA GLY A 76 7.08 -2.24 5.48
C GLY A 76 8.31 -2.31 6.38
N THR A 77 9.48 -2.46 5.78
CA THR A 77 10.78 -2.38 6.44
C THR A 77 11.68 -1.40 5.74
N GLU A 78 12.52 -0.72 6.49
CA GLU A 78 13.61 0.09 5.96
C GLU A 78 14.92 -0.71 6.06
N ASN A 79 15.76 -0.63 5.03
CA ASN A 79 17.03 -1.36 4.94
C ASN A 79 18.22 -0.40 4.94
N TYR A 80 19.43 -0.95 4.95
CA TYR A 80 20.69 -0.18 4.98
C TYR A 80 20.94 0.71 3.75
N ASN A 81 20.18 0.54 2.67
CA ASN A 81 20.21 1.41 1.49
C ASN A 81 19.12 2.50 1.57
N HIS A 82 18.49 2.67 2.73
CA HIS A 82 17.39 3.59 3.00
C HIS A 82 16.12 3.38 2.18
N VAL A 83 15.96 2.22 1.55
CA VAL A 83 14.78 1.88 0.74
C VAL A 83 13.89 0.87 1.44
N TRP A 84 12.62 0.87 1.05
CA TRP A 84 11.58 0.07 1.65
C TRP A 84 11.49 -1.27 0.96
N GLY A 85 11.65 -2.29 1.79
CA GLY A 85 11.21 -3.62 1.48
C GLY A 85 9.94 -3.93 2.23
N VAL A 86 9.48 -5.13 2.01
CA VAL A 86 8.43 -5.75 2.77
C VAL A 86 9.02 -7.00 3.43
N SER A 87 8.74 -7.26 4.71
CA SER A 87 9.42 -8.32 5.47
C SER A 87 8.52 -9.09 6.43
N LYS A 88 8.96 -10.31 6.79
CA LYS A 88 8.34 -11.21 7.77
C LYS A 88 8.92 -11.08 9.18
N ARG A 89 10.01 -10.31 9.35
CA ARG A 89 10.78 -10.31 10.60
C ARG A 89 9.96 -9.75 11.77
N LYS A 90 9.98 -10.49 12.89
CA LYS A 90 9.44 -10.08 14.20
C LYS A 90 10.48 -9.35 15.06
N THR A 91 11.51 -8.77 14.47
CA THR A 91 12.48 -7.98 15.23
C THR A 91 11.91 -6.57 15.35
N THR A 92 11.34 -6.28 16.52
CA THR A 92 10.90 -4.92 16.85
C THR A 92 12.12 -4.08 17.20
N LEU A 93 12.38 -3.05 16.41
CA LEU A 93 13.31 -1.99 16.80
C LEU A 93 12.61 -1.13 17.85
N ARG A 94 13.01 -1.30 19.12
CA ARG A 94 12.66 -0.34 20.15
C ARG A 94 13.66 0.80 20.08
N MET A 95 13.27 1.87 19.40
CA MET A 95 14.07 3.10 19.40
C MET A 95 14.02 3.72 20.80
N LYS A 96 15.19 3.90 21.41
CA LYS A 96 15.35 4.67 22.63
C LYS A 96 15.87 6.04 22.22
N PHE A 97 15.01 7.05 22.28
CA PHE A 97 15.44 8.42 22.12
C PHE A 97 16.18 8.83 23.41
N ILE A 98 17.44 9.24 23.28
CA ILE A 98 18.19 9.83 24.39
C ILE A 98 17.96 11.33 24.28
N THR A 99 17.40 11.90 25.33
CA THR A 99 17.17 13.33 25.48
C THR A 99 17.64 13.75 26.86
N ASP A 100 18.17 14.97 26.96
CA ASP A 100 18.48 15.60 28.24
C ASP A 100 17.21 16.07 28.97
N ALA A 101 16.05 15.98 28.30
CA ALA A 101 14.76 16.30 28.88
C ALA A 101 14.34 15.25 29.91
N ASP A 102 13.81 15.71 31.05
CA ASP A 102 13.26 14.82 32.06
C ASP A 102 11.92 14.22 31.59
N LEU A 103 11.98 12.99 31.08
CA LEU A 103 10.81 12.26 30.59
C LEU A 103 9.87 11.77 31.72
N THR A 104 10.27 11.94 32.98
CA THR A 104 9.40 11.68 34.13
C THR A 104 8.51 12.87 34.45
N ASP A 105 8.84 14.06 33.95
CA ASP A 105 7.99 15.25 33.99
C ASP A 105 6.78 15.07 33.02
N PRO A 106 5.54 15.10 33.53
CA PRO A 106 4.33 14.94 32.73
C PRO A 106 4.17 16.01 31.63
N GLU A 107 4.62 17.24 31.84
CA GLU A 107 4.51 18.34 30.86
C GLU A 107 5.50 18.14 29.72
N VAL A 108 6.75 17.77 30.04
CA VAL A 108 7.78 17.43 29.06
C VAL A 108 7.35 16.22 28.21
N LYS A 109 6.81 15.19 28.86
CA LYS A 109 6.27 14.01 28.16
C LYS A 109 5.11 14.36 27.23
N ALA A 110 4.19 15.23 27.66
CA ALA A 110 3.05 15.67 26.85
C ALA A 110 3.49 16.52 25.64
N GLN A 111 4.43 17.45 25.83
CA GLN A 111 4.98 18.27 24.73
C GLN A 111 5.74 17.43 23.71
N ILE A 112 6.54 16.47 24.16
CA ILE A 112 7.27 15.56 23.25
C ILE A 112 6.28 14.72 22.46
N LEU A 113 5.26 14.14 23.10
CA LEU A 113 4.23 13.36 22.40
C LEU A 113 3.50 14.19 21.32
N GLN A 114 3.32 15.50 21.53
CA GLN A 114 2.77 16.41 20.53
C GLN A 114 3.72 16.69 19.35
N GLN A 115 5.04 16.60 19.56
CA GLN A 115 6.06 16.81 18.52
C GLN A 115 6.41 15.53 17.74
N VAL A 116 6.22 14.35 18.33
CA VAL A 116 6.43 13.04 17.65
C VAL A 116 5.17 12.55 16.93
N HIS A 117 4.18 13.42 16.67
CA HIS A 117 3.13 13.10 15.70
C HIS A 117 3.79 12.92 14.32
N PHE A 118 3.72 11.71 13.78
CA PHE A 118 3.86 11.46 12.35
C PHE A 118 2.53 11.75 11.65
#